data_AF-A0A368HJA1-F1
#
_entry.id   AF-A0A368HJA1-F1
#
_cell.length_a   1.000
_cell.length_b   1.000
_cell.length_c   1.000
_cell.angle_alpha   90.00
_cell.angle_beta   90.00
_cell.angle_gamma   90.00
#
_symmetry.space_group_name_H-M   'P 1'
#
loop_
_entity.id
_entity.type
_entity.pdbx_description
1 polymer ?
#
loop_
_entity_poly.entity_id
_entity_poly.type
_entity_poly.pdbx_seq_one_letter_code
_entity_poly.pdbx_strand_id
1 'polypeptide(L)'
;MRLRTAAGMSLRQVEDATKKEISNAYLSQLENNKIARPSPNVLHALANVYKTSYEDLMKRAGYLSSDTEASGQKKGKVATFAVQGLTPEEENALLEYLAFIRKQRRK
;
A
#
# COMPACT_ATOMS: atom_id res chain seq x y z
N MET A 1 8.95 14.91 9.43
CA MET A 1 10.11 14.09 9.84
C MET A 1 10.23 12.93 8.86
N ARG A 2 11.38 12.76 8.18
CA ARG A 2 11.58 11.71 7.16
C ARG A 2 11.88 10.38 7.87
N LEU A 3 11.02 9.37 7.71
CA LEU A 3 11.17 8.03 8.33
C LEU A 3 12.53 7.40 8.03
N ARG A 4 13.03 7.60 6.80
CA ARG A 4 14.37 7.19 6.37
C ARG A 4 15.48 7.77 7.26
N THR A 5 15.41 9.06 7.58
CA THR A 5 16.42 9.74 8.41
C THR A 5 16.41 9.23 9.84
N ALA A 6 15.22 8.91 10.37
CA ALA A 6 15.09 8.27 11.68
C ALA A 6 15.69 6.85 11.70
N ALA A 7 15.60 6.13 10.58
CA ALA A 7 16.22 4.82 10.40
C ALA A 7 17.73 4.87 10.05
N GLY A 8 18.31 6.07 9.89
CA GLY A 8 19.72 6.22 9.52
C GLY A 8 20.09 5.71 8.12
N MET A 9 19.11 5.52 7.23
CA MET A 9 19.33 4.93 5.90
C MET A 9 19.50 6.00 4.82
N SER A 10 20.27 5.71 3.77
CA SER A 10 20.30 6.47 2.51
C SER A 10 19.17 6.03 1.57
N LEU A 11 18.82 6.85 0.59
CA LEU A 11 17.78 6.51 -0.40
C LEU A 11 18.13 5.20 -1.15
N ARG A 12 19.41 5.00 -1.45
CA ARG A 12 19.91 3.79 -2.10
C ARG A 12 19.79 2.56 -1.20
N GLN A 13 20.08 2.69 0.09
CA GLN A 13 19.91 1.58 1.04
C GLN A 13 18.44 1.17 1.19
N VAL A 14 17.50 2.12 1.13
CA VAL A 14 16.06 1.80 1.16
C VAL A 14 15.64 1.13 -0.14
N GLU A 15 16.09 1.62 -1.30
CA GLU A 15 15.87 0.97 -2.59
C GLU A 15 16.38 -0.48 -2.57
N ASP A 16 17.61 -0.72 -2.10
CA ASP A 16 18.16 -2.07 -1.99
C ASP A 16 17.38 -2.93 -0.97
N ALA A 17 16.98 -2.36 0.17
CA ALA A 17 16.19 -3.06 1.20
C ALA A 17 14.77 -3.44 0.73
N THR A 18 14.21 -2.68 -0.20
CA THR A 18 12.93 -2.98 -0.89
C THR A 18 13.13 -3.88 -2.11
N LYS A 19 14.34 -4.44 -2.33
CA LYS A 19 14.68 -5.24 -3.51
C LYS A 19 14.39 -4.52 -4.84
N LYS A 20 14.59 -3.20 -4.87
CA LYS A 20 14.30 -2.30 -6.01
C LYS A 20 12.82 -2.18 -6.38
N GLU A 21 11.91 -2.61 -5.51
CA GLU A 21 10.48 -2.33 -5.65
C GLU A 21 10.20 -0.82 -5.61
N ILE A 22 10.98 -0.07 -4.83
CA ILE A 22 10.88 1.38 -4.72
C ILE A 22 12.21 2.02 -5.15
N SER A 23 12.18 2.75 -6.26
CA SER A 23 13.37 3.43 -6.77
C SER A 23 13.78 4.62 -5.90
N ASN A 24 15.07 4.96 -5.89
CA ASN A 24 15.59 6.16 -5.23
C ASN A 24 14.89 7.45 -5.74
N ALA A 25 14.61 7.53 -7.03
CA ALA A 25 13.87 8.64 -7.62
C ALA A 25 12.45 8.77 -7.02
N TYR A 26 11.74 7.65 -6.87
CA TYR A 26 10.41 7.62 -6.25
C TYR A 26 10.49 8.04 -4.77
N LEU A 27 11.45 7.51 -4.01
CA LEU A 27 11.67 7.89 -2.61
C LEU A 27 11.96 9.39 -2.48
N SER A 28 12.75 9.96 -3.38
CA SER A 28 13.01 11.40 -3.42
C SER A 28 11.75 12.21 -3.71
N GLN A 29 10.90 11.76 -4.64
CA GLN A 29 9.62 12.40 -4.92
C GLN A 29 8.66 12.32 -3.71
N LEU A 30 8.62 11.17 -3.03
CA LEU A 30 7.84 10.96 -1.82
C LEU A 30 8.32 11.86 -0.67
N GLU A 31 9.63 11.93 -0.42
CA GLU A 31 10.23 12.76 0.64
C GLU A 31 10.12 14.27 0.39
N ASN A 32 9.84 14.68 -0.85
CA ASN A 32 9.63 16.07 -1.26
C ASN A 32 8.15 16.42 -1.48
N ASN A 33 7.23 15.60 -0.98
CA ASN A 33 5.78 15.79 -1.07
C ASN A 33 5.23 15.89 -2.51
N LYS A 34 5.98 15.43 -3.52
CA LYS A 34 5.49 15.34 -4.90
C LYS A 34 4.50 14.19 -5.07
N ILE A 35 4.63 13.16 -4.23
CA ILE A 35 3.70 12.03 -4.15
C ILE A 35 2.93 12.16 -2.84
N ALA A 36 1.67 12.59 -2.93
CA ALA A 36 0.81 12.75 -1.77
C ALA A 36 0.18 11.43 -1.30
N ARG A 37 0.03 10.46 -2.21
CA ARG A 37 -0.65 9.17 -1.97
C ARG A 37 0.16 8.01 -2.55
N PRO A 38 1.19 7.53 -1.85
CA PRO A 38 1.93 6.32 -2.25
C PRO A 38 1.02 5.08 -2.20
N SER A 39 1.24 4.11 -3.08
CA SER A 39 0.38 2.92 -3.13
C SER A 39 0.48 2.06 -1.85
N PRO A 40 -0.55 1.26 -1.53
CA PRO A 40 -0.51 0.34 -0.40
C PRO A 40 0.70 -0.60 -0.39
N ASN A 41 1.12 -1.11 -1.55
CA ASN A 41 2.30 -1.98 -1.67
C ASN A 41 3.58 -1.24 -1.28
N VAL A 42 3.75 -0.01 -1.76
CA VAL A 42 4.87 0.87 -1.38
C VAL A 42 4.87 1.11 0.13
N LEU A 43 3.71 1.40 0.72
CA LEU A 43 3.59 1.60 2.17
C LEU A 43 3.93 0.33 2.96
N HIS A 44 3.54 -0.85 2.47
CA HIS A 44 3.87 -2.12 3.09
C HIS A 44 5.39 -2.42 3.02
N ALA A 45 6.02 -2.21 1.87
CA ALA A 45 7.46 -2.36 1.71
C ALA A 45 8.22 -1.40 2.65
N LEU A 46 7.82 -0.14 2.73
CA LEU A 46 8.41 0.84 3.65
C LEU A 46 8.18 0.48 5.12
N ALA A 47 7.01 -0.05 5.47
CA ALA A 47 6.72 -0.54 6.82
C ALA A 47 7.71 -1.64 7.24
N ASN A 48 7.97 -2.59 6.34
CA ASN A 48 8.87 -3.71 6.59
C ASN A 48 10.35 -3.28 6.72
N VAL A 49 10.78 -2.29 5.95
CA VAL A 49 12.14 -1.75 5.99
C VAL A 49 12.35 -0.91 7.25
N TYR A 50 11.42 0.00 7.57
CA TYR A 50 11.55 0.89 8.72
C TYR A 50 11.06 0.30 10.04
N LYS A 51 10.58 -0.95 10.05
CA LYS A 51 10.00 -1.62 11.22
C LYS A 51 8.91 -0.77 11.89
N THR A 52 8.07 -0.14 11.07
CA THR A 52 6.97 0.71 11.51
C THR A 52 5.62 0.06 11.20
N SER A 53 4.56 0.53 11.85
CA SER A 53 3.20 0.08 11.58
C SER A 53 2.76 0.48 10.16
N TYR A 54 2.42 -0.53 9.36
CA TYR A 54 1.78 -0.33 8.05
C TYR A 54 0.47 0.44 8.16
N GLU A 55 -0.31 0.17 9.22
CA GLU A 55 -1.57 0.86 9.47
C GLU A 55 -1.36 2.36 9.69
N ASP A 56 -0.32 2.74 10.42
CA ASP A 56 0.00 4.16 10.66
C ASP A 56 0.45 4.87 9.38
N LEU A 57 1.18 4.17 8.51
CA LEU A 57 1.54 4.70 7.19
C LEU A 57 0.31 4.90 6.31
N MET A 58 -0.62 3.93 6.32
CA MET A 58 -1.87 4.01 5.58
C MET A 58 -2.78 5.12 6.12
N LYS A 59 -2.86 5.33 7.44
CA LYS A 59 -3.55 6.49 8.06
C LYS A 59 -2.94 7.80 7.59
N ARG A 60 -1.61 7.94 7.65
CA ARG A 60 -0.89 9.16 7.24
C ARG A 60 -1.02 9.46 5.75
N ALA A 61 -1.09 8.43 4.91
CA ALA A 61 -1.35 8.58 3.47
C ALA A 61 -2.85 8.80 3.15
N GLY A 62 -3.71 8.85 4.17
CA GLY A 62 -5.13 9.16 4.04
C GLY A 62 -5.99 7.98 3.55
N TYR A 63 -5.50 6.75 3.69
CA TYR A 63 -6.25 5.53 3.35
C TYR A 63 -7.19 5.08 4.48
N LEU A 64 -6.79 5.27 5.74
CA LEU A 64 -7.67 5.05 6.88
C LEU A 64 -8.13 6.40 7.42
N SER A 65 -9.43 6.67 7.31
CA SER A 65 -10.08 7.65 8.17
C SER A 65 -10.12 7.09 9.57
N SER A 66 -9.71 7.87 10.56
CA SER A 66 -9.82 7.54 11.98
C SER A 66 -11.30 7.53 12.40
N ASP A 67 -12.06 6.54 11.96
CA ASP A 67 -13.42 6.31 12.42
C ASP A 67 -13.36 5.30 13.58
N THR A 68 -13.01 5.79 14.77
CA THR A 68 -13.48 5.20 16.03
C THR A 68 -14.84 5.77 16.41
N GLU A 69 -15.40 6.70 15.64
CA GLU A 69 -16.71 7.28 15.93
C GLU A 69 -17.75 6.82 14.89
N ALA A 70 -18.53 5.83 15.34
CA ALA A 70 -19.94 5.62 15.04
C ALA A 70 -20.44 5.39 13.60
N SER A 71 -21.33 4.40 13.53
CA SER A 71 -22.35 4.12 12.51
C SER A 71 -21.91 3.35 11.25
N GLY A 72 -22.63 2.25 11.04
CA GLY A 72 -22.38 1.27 9.99
C GLY A 72 -22.49 1.83 8.57
N GLN A 73 -22.10 0.98 7.62
CA GLN A 73 -22.05 1.22 6.15
C GLN A 73 -20.70 1.67 5.58
N LYS A 74 -19.57 0.99 5.87
CA LYS A 74 -18.34 1.18 5.08
C LYS A 74 -17.55 -0.11 4.76
N LYS A 75 -18.20 -1.27 4.65
CA LYS A 75 -17.52 -2.49 4.16
C LYS A 75 -17.27 -2.51 2.63
N GLY A 76 -17.83 -1.57 1.88
CA GLY A 76 -17.69 -1.53 0.41
C GLY A 76 -16.37 -0.95 -0.09
N LYS A 77 -15.90 0.16 0.49
CA LYS A 77 -14.80 0.96 -0.10
C LYS A 77 -13.42 0.30 -0.03
N VAL A 78 -13.11 -0.43 1.05
CA VAL A 78 -11.81 -1.12 1.19
C VAL A 78 -11.61 -2.17 0.08
N ALA A 79 -12.67 -2.93 -0.25
CA ALA A 79 -12.65 -3.92 -1.32
C ALA A 79 -12.62 -3.29 -2.72
N THR A 80 -13.17 -2.08 -2.90
CA THR A 80 -13.19 -1.40 -4.21
C THR A 80 -11.82 -0.85 -4.60
N PHE A 81 -11.01 -0.40 -3.65
CA PHE A 81 -9.73 0.27 -3.95
C PHE A 81 -8.51 -0.66 -4.01
N ALA A 82 -8.58 -1.86 -3.40
CA ALA A 82 -7.59 -2.92 -3.65
C ALA A 82 -7.56 -3.37 -5.13
N VAL A 83 -8.63 -3.09 -5.88
CA VAL A 83 -8.74 -3.39 -7.32
C VAL A 83 -8.14 -2.28 -8.20
N GLN A 84 -8.02 -1.04 -7.71
CA GLN A 84 -7.64 0.12 -8.54
C GLN A 84 -6.13 0.34 -8.72
N GLY A 85 -5.28 -0.53 -8.17
CA GLY A 85 -3.82 -0.44 -8.28
C GLY A 85 -3.15 -1.77 -8.66
N LEU A 86 -3.91 -2.69 -9.22
CA LEU A 86 -3.42 -4.00 -9.65
C LEU A 86 -2.68 -3.85 -10.99
N THR A 87 -1.60 -4.60 -11.16
CA THR A 87 -1.04 -4.77 -12.51
C THR A 87 -2.04 -5.56 -13.38
N PRO A 88 -1.96 -5.48 -14.72
CA PRO A 88 -2.82 -6.28 -15.60
C PRO A 88 -2.79 -7.79 -15.28
N GLU A 89 -1.64 -8.29 -14.81
CA GLU A 89 -1.46 -9.67 -14.38
C GLU A 89 -2.20 -9.98 -13.08
N GLU A 90 -2.14 -9.07 -12.10
CA GLU A 90 -2.84 -9.21 -10.82
C GLU A 90 -4.36 -9.07 -10.99
N GLU A 91 -4.81 -8.20 -11.90
CA GLU A 91 -6.22 -8.07 -12.28
C GLU A 91 -6.74 -9.38 -12.90
N ASN A 92 -5.98 -9.98 -13.81
CA ASN A 92 -6.31 -11.28 -14.39
C ASN A 92 -6.35 -12.39 -13.33
N ALA A 93 -5.36 -12.45 -12.43
CA ALA A 93 -5.34 -13.44 -11.36
C ALA A 93 -6.55 -13.30 -10.42
N LEU A 94 -6.99 -12.06 -10.15
CA LEU A 94 -8.17 -11.79 -9.35
C LEU A 94 -9.46 -12.22 -10.06
N LEU A 95 -9.57 -11.97 -11.37
CA LEU A 95 -10.71 -12.40 -12.19
C LEU A 95 -10.84 -13.93 -12.21
N GLU A 96 -9.71 -14.65 -12.37
CA GLU A 96 -9.68 -16.11 -12.32
C GLU A 96 -10.13 -16.65 -10.96
N TYR A 97 -9.63 -16.07 -9.86
CA TYR A 97 -10.00 -16.47 -8.51
C TYR A 97 -11.49 -16.24 -8.21
N LEU A 98 -12.05 -15.11 -8.66
CA LEU A 98 -13.48 -14.83 -8.54
C LEU A 98 -14.35 -15.80 -9.34
N ALA A 99 -13.92 -16.18 -10.55
CA ALA A 99 -14.60 -17.18 -11.37
C ALA A 99 -14.58 -18.56 -10.69
N PHE A 100 -13.47 -18.95 -10.09
CA PHE A 100 -13.33 -20.19 -9.33
C PHE A 100 -14.31 -20.26 -8.15
N ILE A 101 -14.40 -19.22 -7.32
CA ILE A 101 -15.34 -19.19 -6.18
C ILE A 101 -16.80 -19.23 -6.64
N ARG A 102 -17.15 -18.51 -7.71
CA ARG A 102 -18.53 -18.56 -8.27
C ARG A 102 -18.88 -19.95 -8.77
N LYS A 103 -17.92 -20.69 -9.33
CA LYS A 103 -18.08 -22.08 -9.76
C LYS A 103 -18.23 -23.04 -8.58
N GLN A 104 -17.49 -22.82 -7.49
CA GLN A 104 -17.60 -23.60 -6.25
C GLN A 104 -18.93 -23.40 -5.54
N ARG A 105 -19.49 -22.18 -5.54
CA ARG A 105 -20.79 -21.87 -4.91
C ARG A 105 -22.02 -22.38 -5.67
N ARG A 106 -21.81 -22.88 -6.89
CA ARG A 106 -22.88 -23.35 -7.77
C ARG A 106 -22.96 -24.88 -7.83
N LYS A 107 -22.10 -25.57 -7.06
CA LYS A 107 -22.21 -26.99 -6.68
C LYS A 107 -22.70 -27.06 -5.24
#